data_AF-A0A662RYG0-F1
#
_entry.id   AF-A0A662RYG0-F1
#
_cell.length_a   1.000
_cell.length_b   1.000
_cell.length_c   1.000
_cell.angle_alpha   90.00
_cell.angle_beta   90.00
_cell.angle_gamma   90.00
#
_symmetry.space_group_name_H-M   'P 1'
#
loop_
_entity.id
_entity.type
_entity.pdbx_description
1 polymer ?
#
loop_
_entity_poly.entity_id
_entity_poly.type
_entity_poly.pdbx_seq_one_letter_code
_entity_poly.pdbx_strand_id
1 'polypeptide(L)'
;MDLLLDVQINIDIKENGKTKEKLSVFLRPYTKEEAKQHEEAKNKFLGLSKKMQSLIGKANTLERKITLYEKAEQFDKAVKALEKSDAVVLDLENVTKELEALGGDDFYEAKARERFDKQVSGKGKEGLREHAETRGYLFIMRHLDEERDAIEKKLQGE
;
A
#
# COMPACT_ATOMS: atom_id res chain seq x y z
N MET A 1 24.82 18.85 9.68
CA MET A 1 23.37 19.15 9.65
C MET A 1 22.97 18.88 8.22
N ASP A 2 22.42 17.71 7.94
CA ASP A 2 22.08 17.33 6.56
C ASP A 2 20.85 18.14 6.14
N LEU A 3 21.07 19.11 5.26
CA LEU A 3 20.00 19.89 4.66
C LEU A 3 19.28 18.96 3.66
N LEU A 4 18.10 18.48 4.06
CA LEU A 4 17.16 17.82 3.16
C LEU A 4 16.58 18.88 2.22
N LEU A 5 17.23 19.04 1.06
CA LEU A 5 16.80 19.99 0.04
C LEU A 5 15.66 19.39 -0.79
N ASP A 6 14.68 20.22 -1.13
CA ASP A 6 13.67 19.86 -2.11
C ASP A 6 14.33 19.67 -3.48
N VAL A 7 14.10 18.52 -4.11
CA VAL A 7 14.69 18.20 -5.41
C VAL A 7 13.73 18.61 -6.51
N GLN A 8 14.21 19.47 -7.42
CA GLN A 8 13.45 19.82 -8.62
C GLN A 8 13.50 18.66 -9.62
N ILE A 9 12.33 18.17 -10.01
CA ILE A 9 12.16 17.09 -10.98
C ILE A 9 11.43 17.66 -12.20
N ASN A 10 12.03 17.47 -13.38
CA ASN A 10 11.43 17.84 -14.65
C ASN A 10 10.88 16.58 -15.32
N ILE A 11 9.58 16.57 -15.60
CA ILE A 11 8.84 15.42 -16.06
C ILE A 11 8.37 15.68 -17.49
N ASP A 12 8.79 14.81 -18.41
CA ASP A 12 8.30 14.80 -19.79
C ASP A 12 7.17 13.78 -19.91
N ILE A 13 5.93 14.25 -20.03
CA ILE A 13 4.77 13.40 -20.28
C ILE A 13 4.73 13.06 -21.76
N LYS A 14 4.78 11.76 -22.06
CA LYS A 14 4.78 11.25 -23.43
C LYS A 14 3.46 10.57 -23.78
N GLU A 15 2.93 10.92 -24.95
CA GLU A 15 1.79 10.24 -25.58
C GLU A 15 2.23 9.75 -26.97
N ASN A 16 2.08 8.46 -27.25
CA ASN A 16 2.54 7.83 -28.50
C ASN A 16 4.02 8.13 -28.85
N GLY A 17 4.89 8.16 -27.83
CA GLY A 17 6.32 8.41 -27.98
C GLY A 17 6.72 9.87 -28.19
N LYS A 18 5.76 10.81 -28.29
CA LYS A 18 6.02 12.25 -28.39
C LYS A 18 5.78 12.94 -27.05
N THR A 19 6.65 13.88 -26.68
CA THR A 19 6.44 14.73 -25.50
C THR A 19 5.24 15.63 -25.75
N LYS A 20 4.17 15.40 -24.98
CA LYS A 20 2.94 16.19 -25.01
C LYS A 20 3.03 17.39 -24.10
N GLU A 21 3.63 17.19 -22.92
CA GLU A 21 3.66 18.17 -21.86
C GLU A 21 4.95 18.04 -21.06
N LYS A 22 5.45 19.16 -20.56
CA LYS A 22 6.60 19.22 -19.67
C LYS A 22 6.17 19.86 -18.36
N LEU A 23 6.35 19.13 -17.26
CA LEU A 23 6.04 19.61 -15.92
C LEU A 23 7.31 19.77 -15.12
N SER A 24 7.32 20.74 -14.21
CA SER A 24 8.37 20.88 -13.22
C SER A 24 7.76 20.93 -11.83
N VAL A 25 8.19 20.00 -10.99
CA VAL A 25 7.73 19.83 -9.61
C VAL A 25 8.92 19.79 -8.68
N PHE A 26 8.69 20.10 -7.41
CA PHE A 26 9.64 19.88 -6.34
C PHE A 26 9.17 18.70 -5.51
N LEU A 27 10.08 17.78 -5.22
CA LEU A 27 9.85 16.67 -4.31
C LEU A 27 10.62 16.89 -3.01
N ARG A 28 9.88 17.02 -1.92
CA ARG A 28 10.43 17.05 -0.56
C ARG A 28 10.69 15.61 -0.08
N PRO A 29 11.86 15.31 0.50
CA PRO A 29 12.09 14.02 1.14
C PRO A 29 11.27 13.86 2.43
N TYR A 30 11.14 12.61 2.89
CA TYR A 30 10.54 12.35 4.19
C TYR A 30 11.33 13.00 5.32
N THR A 31 10.62 13.57 6.31
CA THR A 31 11.25 13.77 7.62
C THR A 31 11.44 12.40 8.30
N LYS A 32 12.34 12.32 9.28
CA LYS A 32 12.54 11.09 10.07
C LYS A 32 11.25 10.58 10.70
N GLU A 33 10.40 11.49 11.18
CA GLU A 33 9.12 11.16 11.80
C GLU A 33 8.11 10.62 10.79
N GLU A 34 8.00 11.25 9.62
CA GLU A 34 7.09 10.80 8.56
C GLU A 34 7.52 9.45 7.97
N ALA A 35 8.83 9.23 7.79
CA ALA A 35 9.36 7.93 7.36
C ALA A 35 8.99 6.82 8.36
N LYS A 36 9.16 7.09 9.65
CA LYS A 36 8.79 6.16 10.72
C LYS A 36 7.29 5.86 10.73
N GLN A 37 6.44 6.88 10.63
CA GLN A 37 4.98 6.69 10.57
C GLN A 37 4.55 5.89 9.34
N HIS A 38 5.17 6.16 8.18
CA HIS A 38 4.88 5.41 6.95
C HIS A 38 5.29 3.94 7.08
N GLU A 39 6.46 3.66 7.67
CA GLU A 39 6.94 2.31 7.91
C GLU A 39 6.07 1.56 8.93
N GLU A 40 5.67 2.20 10.02
CA GLU A 40 4.74 1.64 11.01
C GLU A 40 3.39 1.28 10.39
N ALA A 41 2.81 2.18 9.59
CA ALA A 41 1.55 1.93 8.89
C ALA A 41 1.68 0.75 7.91
N LYS A 42 2.76 0.70 7.13
CA LYS A 42 3.06 -0.39 6.19
C LYS A 42 3.22 -1.73 6.91
N ASN A 43 3.98 -1.74 8.02
CA ASN A 43 4.20 -2.96 8.80
C ASN A 43 2.91 -3.46 9.45
N LYS A 44 2.07 -2.55 9.95
CA LYS A 44 0.75 -2.90 10.50
C LYS A 44 -0.14 -3.52 9.42
N PHE A 45 -0.21 -2.89 8.24
CA PHE A 45 -0.97 -3.40 7.10
C PHE A 45 -0.51 -4.81 6.69
N LEU A 46 0.79 -4.99 6.46
CA LEU A 46 1.38 -6.28 6.09
C LEU A 46 1.16 -7.36 7.16
N GLY A 47 1.23 -7.00 8.44
CA GLY A 47 0.96 -7.90 9.55
C GLY A 47 -0.48 -8.39 9.55
N LEU A 48 -1.43 -7.48 9.36
CA LEU A 48 -2.85 -7.80 9.28
C LEU A 48 -3.19 -8.62 8.02
N SER A 49 -2.65 -8.28 6.85
CA SER A 49 -2.87 -9.05 5.61
C SER A 49 -2.38 -10.49 5.76
N LYS A 50 -1.22 -10.70 6.40
CA LYS A 50 -0.70 -12.05 6.71
C LYS A 50 -1.61 -12.79 7.69
N LYS A 51 -2.11 -12.11 8.72
CA LYS A 51 -3.05 -12.69 9.68
C LYS A 51 -4.34 -13.11 8.98
N MET A 52 -4.90 -12.27 8.10
CA MET A 52 -6.08 -12.57 7.29
C MET A 52 -5.87 -13.81 6.42
N GLN A 53 -4.77 -13.89 5.66
CA GLN A 53 -4.44 -15.07 4.86
C GLN A 53 -4.34 -16.34 5.71
N SER A 54 -3.71 -16.25 6.88
CA SER A 54 -3.60 -17.39 7.80
C SER A 54 -4.98 -17.87 8.29
N LEU A 55 -5.86 -16.93 8.65
CA LEU A 55 -7.21 -17.23 9.10
C LEU A 55 -8.08 -17.83 7.97
N ILE A 56 -7.99 -17.31 6.74
CA ILE A 56 -8.65 -17.89 5.56
C ILE A 56 -8.20 -19.35 5.37
N GLY A 57 -6.90 -19.62 5.47
CA GLY A 57 -6.37 -20.98 5.39
C GLY A 57 -6.90 -21.90 6.49
N LYS A 58 -7.04 -21.38 7.72
CA LYS A 58 -7.63 -22.13 8.85
C LYS A 58 -9.12 -22.40 8.63
N ALA A 59 -9.89 -21.42 8.18
CA ALA A 59 -11.31 -21.56 7.89
C ALA A 59 -11.55 -22.65 6.84
N ASN A 60 -10.84 -22.59 5.71
CA ASN A 60 -10.92 -23.60 4.64
C ASN A 60 -10.55 -25.01 5.15
N THR A 61 -9.58 -25.10 6.07
CA THR A 61 -9.19 -26.39 6.66
C THR A 61 -10.28 -26.94 7.59
N LEU A 62 -10.93 -26.07 8.38
CA LEU A 62 -12.01 -26.45 9.28
C LEU A 62 -13.27 -26.86 8.50
N GLU A 63 -13.63 -26.12 7.46
CA GLU A 63 -14.74 -26.45 6.56
C GLU A 63 -14.58 -27.87 5.98
N ARG A 64 -13.39 -28.17 5.44
CA ARG A 64 -13.08 -29.53 4.94
C ARG A 64 -13.22 -30.59 6.03
N LYS A 65 -12.79 -30.31 7.27
CA LYS A 65 -12.91 -31.26 8.39
C LYS A 65 -14.36 -31.47 8.77
N ILE A 66 -15.18 -30.42 8.82
CA ILE A 66 -16.61 -30.50 9.11
C ILE A 66 -17.27 -31.43 8.10
N THR A 67 -17.09 -31.17 6.80
CA THR A 67 -17.66 -32.01 5.74
C THR A 67 -17.21 -33.47 5.84
N LEU A 68 -15.94 -33.72 6.18
CA LEU A 68 -15.43 -35.09 6.35
C LEU A 68 -16.06 -35.79 7.56
N TYR A 69 -16.20 -35.09 8.70
CA TYR A 69 -16.82 -35.67 9.89
C TYR A 69 -18.31 -35.94 9.69
N GLU A 70 -19.03 -35.04 9.00
CA GLU A 70 -20.43 -35.24 8.66
C GLU A 70 -20.62 -36.48 7.77
N LYS A 71 -19.80 -36.62 6.72
CA LYS A 71 -19.84 -37.80 5.83
C LYS A 71 -19.49 -39.11 6.54
N ALA A 72 -18.70 -39.03 7.61
CA ALA A 72 -18.31 -40.18 8.44
C ALA A 72 -19.24 -40.38 9.65
N GLU A 73 -20.34 -39.62 9.76
CA GLU A 73 -21.30 -39.65 10.88
C GLU A 73 -20.65 -39.38 12.26
N GLN A 74 -19.49 -38.70 12.28
CA GLN A 74 -18.77 -38.32 13.50
C GLN A 74 -19.24 -36.95 14.02
N PHE A 75 -20.52 -36.84 14.35
CA PHE A 75 -21.18 -35.56 14.64
C PHE A 75 -20.55 -34.79 15.81
N ASP A 76 -20.11 -35.46 16.88
CA ASP A 76 -19.42 -34.78 18.00
C ASP A 76 -18.15 -34.05 17.56
N LYS A 77 -17.43 -34.60 16.56
CA LYS A 77 -16.24 -33.97 15.99
C LYS A 77 -16.60 -32.87 15.01
N ALA A 78 -17.69 -33.02 14.27
CA ALA A 78 -18.22 -31.98 13.39
C ALA A 78 -18.61 -30.73 14.19
N VAL A 79 -19.36 -30.88 15.29
CA VAL A 79 -19.74 -29.77 16.19
C VAL A 79 -18.51 -29.05 16.74
N LYS A 80 -17.52 -29.78 17.26
CA LYS A 80 -16.27 -29.16 17.74
C LYS A 80 -15.47 -28.45 16.65
N ALA A 81 -15.59 -28.89 15.40
CA ALA A 81 -14.95 -28.23 14.26
C ALA A 81 -15.74 -26.98 13.83
N LEU A 82 -17.07 -27.01 13.90
CA LEU A 82 -17.96 -25.85 13.69
C LEU A 82 -17.68 -24.74 14.71
N GLU A 83 -17.63 -25.05 16.01
CA GLU A 83 -17.32 -24.06 17.06
C GLU A 83 -15.98 -23.34 16.80
N LYS A 84 -14.97 -24.09 16.34
CA LYS A 84 -13.68 -23.51 15.95
C LYS A 84 -13.77 -22.68 14.68
N SER A 85 -14.61 -23.09 13.74
CA SER A 85 -14.85 -22.35 12.50
C SER A 85 -15.50 -21.00 12.81
N ASP A 86 -16.51 -20.97 13.68
CA ASP A 86 -17.19 -19.75 14.09
C ASP A 86 -16.23 -18.76 14.75
N ALA A 87 -15.34 -19.24 15.62
CA ALA A 87 -14.29 -18.41 16.22
C ALA A 87 -13.35 -17.81 15.16
N VAL A 88 -12.97 -18.58 14.13
CA VAL A 88 -12.11 -18.09 13.04
C VAL A 88 -12.84 -17.07 12.17
N VAL A 89 -14.14 -17.23 11.93
CA VAL A 89 -14.96 -16.26 11.19
C VAL A 89 -15.03 -14.93 11.93
N LEU A 90 -15.26 -14.95 13.24
CA LEU A 90 -15.22 -13.73 14.06
C LEU A 90 -13.84 -13.03 14.01
N ASP A 91 -12.76 -13.80 14.08
CA ASP A 91 -11.41 -13.26 13.93
C ASP A 91 -11.18 -12.65 12.53
N LEU A 92 -11.71 -13.27 11.47
CA LEU A 92 -11.64 -12.74 10.11
C LEU A 92 -12.36 -11.39 10.00
N GLU A 93 -13.59 -11.29 10.53
CA GLU A 93 -14.35 -10.04 10.53
C GLU A 93 -13.60 -8.91 11.23
N ASN A 94 -12.97 -9.19 12.38
CA ASN A 94 -12.19 -8.20 13.11
C ASN A 94 -10.96 -7.74 12.31
N VAL A 95 -10.21 -8.68 11.72
CA VAL A 95 -9.03 -8.34 10.91
C VAL A 95 -9.43 -7.56 9.65
N THR A 96 -10.53 -7.92 9.00
CA THR A 96 -11.05 -7.20 7.84
C THR A 96 -11.38 -5.75 8.20
N LYS A 97 -12.10 -5.50 9.31
CA LYS A 97 -12.39 -4.14 9.78
C LYS A 97 -11.12 -3.34 10.07
N GLU A 98 -10.11 -3.96 10.68
CA GLU A 98 -8.83 -3.30 10.93
C GLU A 98 -8.07 -2.97 9.64
N LEU A 99 -8.12 -3.85 8.63
CA LEU A 99 -7.52 -3.59 7.31
C LEU A 99 -8.24 -2.48 6.57
N GLU A 100 -9.58 -2.50 6.54
CA GLU A 100 -10.41 -1.45 5.95
C GLU A 100 -10.13 -0.08 6.58
N ALA A 101 -10.00 -0.02 7.91
CA ALA A 101 -9.64 1.19 8.63
C ALA A 101 -8.24 1.75 8.26
N LEU A 102 -7.36 0.91 7.72
CA LEU A 102 -6.04 1.33 7.21
C LEU A 102 -6.09 1.75 5.73
N GLY A 103 -7.18 1.45 5.01
CA GLY A 103 -7.33 1.72 3.58
C GLY A 103 -7.59 0.48 2.73
N GLY A 104 -7.67 -0.71 3.34
CA GLY A 104 -8.02 -1.96 2.65
C GLY A 104 -7.12 -2.24 1.46
N ASP A 105 -7.72 -2.68 0.35
CA ASP A 105 -7.00 -2.99 -0.89
C ASP A 105 -6.33 -1.76 -1.51
N ASP A 106 -6.84 -0.56 -1.23
CA ASP A 106 -6.31 0.71 -1.74
C ASP A 106 -5.23 1.31 -0.83
N PHE A 107 -4.78 0.60 0.21
CA PHE A 107 -3.81 1.10 1.20
C PHE A 107 -2.61 1.83 0.57
N TYR A 108 -1.94 1.19 -0.39
CA TYR A 108 -0.73 1.76 -1.00
C TYR A 108 -1.04 2.98 -1.87
N GLU A 109 -2.17 2.95 -2.56
CA GLU A 109 -2.61 4.04 -3.42
C GLU A 109 -3.03 5.25 -2.59
N ALA A 110 -3.80 5.04 -1.52
CA ALA A 110 -4.20 6.06 -0.56
C ALA A 110 -2.97 6.70 0.13
N LYS A 111 -1.98 5.89 0.52
CA LYS A 111 -0.73 6.40 1.10
C LYS A 111 0.14 7.15 0.10
N ALA A 112 0.18 6.72 -1.16
CA ALA A 112 0.86 7.46 -2.21
C ALA A 112 0.19 8.80 -2.50
N ARG A 113 -1.15 8.85 -2.50
CA ARG A 113 -1.92 10.10 -2.65
C ARG A 113 -1.67 11.07 -1.50
N GLU A 114 -1.78 10.60 -0.26
CA GLU A 114 -1.48 11.40 0.94
C GLU A 114 -0.06 12.00 0.87
N ARG A 115 0.90 11.17 0.44
CA ARG A 115 2.29 11.58 0.26
C ARG A 115 2.44 12.62 -0.85
N PHE A 116 1.82 12.40 -2.00
CA PHE A 116 1.84 13.34 -3.13
C PHE A 116 1.37 14.73 -2.69
N ASP A 117 0.25 14.79 -1.97
CA ASP A 117 -0.31 16.06 -1.51
C ASP A 117 0.63 16.82 -0.57
N LYS A 118 1.35 16.09 0.29
CA LYS A 118 2.28 16.64 1.29
C LYS A 118 3.69 16.95 0.76
N GLN A 119 4.17 16.22 -0.22
CA GLN A 119 5.60 16.24 -0.63
C GLN A 119 5.84 16.79 -2.03
N VAL A 120 4.82 16.80 -2.89
CA VAL A 120 4.94 17.37 -4.23
C VAL A 120 4.45 18.81 -4.21
N SER A 121 5.26 19.71 -4.74
CA SER A 121 4.94 21.13 -4.88
C SER A 121 5.43 21.69 -6.21
N GLY A 122 5.18 22.97 -6.48
CA GLY A 122 5.58 23.65 -7.72
C GLY A 122 4.47 23.78 -8.75
N LYS A 123 4.75 24.52 -9.83
CA LYS A 123 3.76 24.89 -10.86
C LYS A 123 3.21 23.68 -11.62
N GLY A 124 3.99 22.61 -11.75
CA GLY A 124 3.57 21.39 -12.42
C GLY A 124 2.72 20.43 -11.56
N LYS A 125 2.46 20.75 -10.28
CA LYS A 125 1.78 19.82 -9.35
C LYS A 125 0.39 19.43 -9.85
N GLU A 126 -0.44 20.40 -10.24
CA GLU A 126 -1.82 20.12 -10.63
C GLU A 126 -1.88 19.35 -11.96
N GLY A 127 -1.04 19.68 -12.95
CA GLY A 127 -0.92 18.86 -14.15
C GLY A 127 -0.49 17.42 -13.81
N LEU A 128 0.46 17.25 -12.90
CA LEU A 128 0.90 15.92 -12.47
C LEU A 128 -0.19 15.17 -11.69
N ARG A 129 -1.06 15.89 -10.96
CA ARG A 129 -2.23 15.32 -10.26
C ARG A 129 -3.21 14.72 -11.26
N GLU A 130 -3.53 15.41 -12.35
CA GLU A 130 -4.44 14.88 -13.39
C GLU A 130 -3.91 13.56 -13.96
N HIS A 131 -2.59 13.46 -14.18
CA HIS A 131 -1.96 12.21 -14.61
C HIS A 131 -1.99 11.14 -13.52
N ALA A 132 -1.77 11.51 -12.26
CA ALA A 132 -1.85 10.59 -11.13
C ALA A 132 -3.26 10.02 -10.92
N GLU A 133 -4.31 10.82 -11.15
CA GLU A 133 -5.71 10.35 -11.07
C GLU A 133 -6.05 9.32 -12.15
N THR A 134 -5.34 9.34 -13.28
CA THR A 134 -5.54 8.36 -14.36
C THR A 134 -4.61 7.16 -14.26
N ARG A 135 -3.35 7.36 -13.84
CA ARG A 135 -2.29 6.33 -13.85
C ARG A 135 -2.04 5.69 -12.48
N GLY A 136 -2.53 6.30 -11.40
CA GLY A 136 -2.26 5.93 -10.03
C GLY A 136 -1.15 6.78 -9.40
N TYR A 137 -1.41 7.29 -8.20
CA TYR A 137 -0.48 7.99 -7.34
C TYR A 137 0.70 7.11 -6.94
N LEU A 138 0.49 5.82 -6.69
CA LEU A 138 1.60 4.91 -6.37
C LEU A 138 2.60 4.83 -7.52
N PHE A 139 2.10 4.76 -8.76
CA PHE A 139 2.92 4.74 -9.95
C PHE A 139 3.73 6.04 -10.11
N ILE A 140 3.06 7.20 -9.99
CA ILE A 140 3.71 8.50 -10.11
C ILE A 140 4.75 8.71 -9.01
N MET A 141 4.41 8.47 -7.74
CA MET A 141 5.32 8.68 -6.62
C MET A 141 6.57 7.80 -6.72
N ARG A 142 6.43 6.56 -7.20
CA ARG A 142 7.57 5.68 -7.43
C ARG A 142 8.53 6.26 -8.48
N HIS A 143 8.02 6.80 -9.58
CA HIS A 143 8.88 7.42 -10.61
C HIS A 143 9.57 8.67 -10.07
N LEU A 144 8.87 9.47 -9.26
CA LEU A 144 9.48 10.64 -8.62
C LEU A 144 10.62 10.24 -7.66
N ASP A 145 10.48 9.15 -6.92
CA ASP A 145 11.56 8.63 -6.08
C ASP A 145 12.77 8.16 -6.91
N GLU A 146 12.52 7.42 -8.00
CA GLU A 146 13.58 6.93 -8.89
C GLU A 146 14.36 8.10 -9.52
N GLU A 147 13.66 9.15 -9.97
CA GLU A 147 14.30 10.37 -10.50
C GLU A 147 15.05 11.15 -9.43
N ARG A 148 14.49 11.28 -8.21
CA ARG A 148 15.19 11.92 -7.09
C ARG A 148 16.50 11.20 -6.79
N ASP A 149 16.46 9.89 -6.62
CA ASP A 149 17.63 9.07 -6.30
C ASP A 149 18.70 9.17 -7.40
N ALA A 150 18.28 9.29 -8.67
CA ALA A 150 19.20 9.52 -9.79
C ALA A 150 19.87 10.90 -9.74
N ILE A 151 19.15 11.94 -9.34
CA ILE A 151 19.69 13.30 -9.17
C ILE A 151 20.65 13.34 -7.97
N GLU A 152 20.27 12.78 -6.83
CA GLU A 152 21.11 12.74 -5.62
C GLU A 152 22.42 11.99 -5.85
N LYS A 153 22.38 10.86 -6.57
CA LYS A 153 23.59 10.12 -6.95
C LYS A 153 24.54 10.93 -7.84
N LYS A 154 24.01 11.75 -8.75
CA LYS A 154 24.84 12.64 -9.59
C LYS A 154 25.52 13.71 -8.74
N LEU A 155 24.81 14.28 -7.77
CA LEU A 155 25.32 15.32 -6.88
C LEU A 155 26.36 14.81 -5.87
N GLN A 156 26.35 13.52 -5.52
CA GLN A 156 27.32 12.91 -4.60
C GLN A 156 28.56 12.31 -5.31
N GLY A 157 28.50 12.16 -6.64
CA GLY A 157 29.58 11.61 -7.47
C GLY A 157 30.48 12.66 -8.14
N GLU A 158 30.20 13.94 -7.92
CA GLU A 158 31.05 15.10 -8.30
C GLU A 158 31.77 15.66 -7.07
#